data_AF-A0A5D2DWT6-F1
#
_entry.id   AF-A0A5D2DWT6-F1
#
_cell.length_a   1.000
_cell.length_b   1.000
_cell.length_c   1.000
_cell.angle_alpha   90.00
_cell.angle_beta   90.00
_cell.angle_gamma   90.00
#
_symmetry.space_group_name_H-M   'P 1'
#
loop_
_entity.id
_entity.type
_entity.pdbx_description
1 polymer ?
#
loop_
_entity_poly.entity_id
_entity_poly.type
_entity_poly.pdbx_seq_one_letter_code
_entity_poly.pdbx_strand_id
1 'polypeptide(L)'
;MEPIRTESDHPSGEDFVHIDNPNPNVVDALSDSIVNVEKEEEEEEEEAAAAAAEEIRDEDNYDRNDGDVSRSERSDSSERRNVELPEEIARSVMVLSCESSAEGGNCDVYLVGTAHVSLESCREVEAVISYLKPQVVFLELCSSRVAVLTPQNLKVPTMAEMVDMWKKKHNMFGILYSWFLAKVASRLEVFPGSEFRVAFEEAMKYGGKVILGDRPVQVTLRRTWGKMPLWHKIKLLYSLLFQAVFLPSPEELNKMLKDMDDVDMLTLVIQEMSKEFPTLMETLVHERDQFMSSTLLRTASEHSSVVAVVGKGHLQGIKKYWKQPVLIDDLMTVPSKKPTVSTGKILVSLGIAAAGVAIASGIYLAGKK
;
A
#
# COMPACT_ATOMS: atom_id res chain seq x y z
N MET A 1 -15.04 45.13 -11.21
CA MET A 1 -14.02 44.60 -10.27
C MET A 1 -14.50 43.21 -9.87
N GLU A 2 -14.16 42.23 -10.68
CA GLU A 2 -14.42 40.81 -10.43
C GLU A 2 -13.30 40.24 -9.57
N PRO A 3 -13.59 39.28 -8.67
CA PRO A 3 -12.56 38.64 -7.88
C PRO A 3 -11.92 37.48 -8.65
N ILE A 4 -10.59 37.46 -8.57
CA ILE A 4 -9.67 36.46 -9.13
C ILE A 4 -9.95 35.09 -8.47
N ARG A 5 -10.21 34.07 -9.30
CA ARG A 5 -10.23 32.66 -8.89
C ARG A 5 -8.79 32.17 -8.78
N THR A 6 -8.41 31.67 -7.61
CA THR A 6 -7.20 30.86 -7.42
C THR A 6 -7.53 29.44 -7.84
N GLU A 7 -6.95 28.97 -8.95
CA GLU A 7 -6.89 27.56 -9.30
C GLU A 7 -6.13 26.81 -8.20
N SER A 8 -6.79 25.83 -7.58
CA SER A 8 -6.14 24.82 -6.77
C SER A 8 -5.63 23.73 -7.71
N ASP A 9 -4.32 23.53 -7.76
CA ASP A 9 -3.69 22.41 -8.43
C ASP A 9 -4.27 21.10 -7.90
N HIS A 10 -5.19 20.51 -8.67
CA HIS A 10 -5.56 19.12 -8.53
C HIS A 10 -4.39 18.27 -9.03
N PRO A 11 -3.96 17.22 -8.30
CA PRO A 11 -3.02 16.27 -8.87
C PRO A 11 -3.67 15.61 -10.09
N SER A 12 -3.10 15.91 -11.27
CA SER A 12 -3.44 15.30 -12.55
C SER A 12 -3.13 13.80 -12.53
N GLY A 13 -3.81 13.04 -13.39
CA GLY A 13 -3.88 11.57 -13.39
C GLY A 13 -2.60 10.77 -13.66
N GLU A 14 -1.43 11.22 -13.21
CA GLU A 14 -0.14 10.55 -13.45
C GLU A 14 0.48 9.88 -12.20
N ASP A 15 -0.14 10.01 -11.01
CA ASP A 15 0.44 9.51 -9.75
C ASP A 15 0.20 8.01 -9.44
N PHE A 16 -0.47 7.27 -10.33
CA PHE A 16 -0.65 5.82 -10.17
C PHE A 16 0.35 5.05 -11.00
N VAL A 17 1.12 4.19 -10.34
CA VAL A 17 2.05 3.30 -11.04
C VAL A 17 1.24 2.26 -11.80
N HIS A 18 1.12 2.49 -13.11
CA HIS A 18 0.63 1.55 -14.09
C HIS A 18 1.79 0.69 -14.56
N ILE A 19 1.56 -0.63 -14.64
CA ILE A 19 2.53 -1.56 -15.19
C ILE A 19 1.97 -2.00 -16.55
N ASP A 20 2.33 -1.26 -17.60
CA ASP A 20 1.92 -1.57 -18.99
C ASP A 20 3.07 -2.30 -19.72
N ASN A 21 2.93 -3.63 -19.86
CA ASN A 21 3.77 -4.55 -20.66
C ASN A 21 5.27 -4.65 -20.23
N PRO A 22 5.87 -5.86 -20.20
CA PRO A 22 7.15 -6.06 -19.52
C PRO A 22 8.30 -5.71 -20.46
N ASN A 23 8.94 -4.56 -20.25
CA ASN A 23 10.37 -4.52 -20.50
C ASN A 23 11.07 -4.92 -19.18
N PRO A 24 11.81 -6.05 -19.12
CA PRO A 24 12.49 -6.48 -17.90
C PRO A 24 13.45 -5.43 -17.32
N ASN A 25 13.81 -4.39 -18.09
CA ASN A 25 14.63 -3.28 -17.64
C ASN A 25 13.87 -2.20 -16.83
N VAL A 26 12.53 -2.16 -16.86
CA VAL A 26 11.75 -1.13 -16.13
C VAL A 26 11.64 -1.47 -14.64
N VAL A 27 11.60 -2.77 -14.30
CA VAL A 27 11.61 -3.23 -12.89
C VAL A 27 12.97 -3.05 -12.23
N ASP A 28 14.07 -3.22 -12.97
CA ASP A 28 15.42 -2.90 -12.49
C ASP A 28 15.61 -1.38 -12.33
N ALA A 29 15.10 -0.55 -13.26
CA ALA A 29 15.18 0.91 -13.16
C ALA A 29 14.43 1.50 -11.95
N LEU A 30 13.32 0.89 -11.53
CA LEU A 30 12.56 1.27 -10.32
C LEU A 30 13.23 0.78 -9.02
N SER A 31 14.00 -0.30 -9.08
CA SER A 31 14.83 -0.78 -7.97
C SER A 31 16.05 0.13 -7.75
N ASP A 32 16.66 0.63 -8.82
CA ASP A 32 17.87 1.47 -8.76
C ASP A 32 17.59 2.91 -8.28
N SER A 33 16.38 3.44 -8.51
CA SER A 33 15.96 4.74 -7.96
C SER A 33 15.84 4.76 -6.43
N ILE A 34 15.85 3.61 -5.75
CA ILE A 34 15.73 3.52 -4.29
C ILE A 34 17.09 3.72 -3.57
N VAL A 35 18.21 3.71 -4.31
CA VAL A 35 19.56 3.77 -3.70
C VAL A 35 20.16 5.18 -3.67
N ASN A 36 19.52 6.19 -4.25
CA ASN A 36 20.12 7.54 -4.37
C ASN A 36 19.21 8.71 -3.96
N VAL A 37 18.49 8.59 -2.83
CA VAL A 37 17.80 9.73 -2.21
C VAL A 37 18.65 10.31 -1.07
N GLU A 38 19.86 10.77 -1.39
CA GLU A 38 20.60 11.75 -0.58
C GLU A 38 21.52 12.56 -1.50
N LYS A 39 20.96 13.59 -2.16
CA LYS A 39 21.57 14.90 -2.47
C LYS A 39 20.84 15.53 -3.67
N GLU A 40 19.95 16.48 -3.42
CA GLU A 40 19.75 17.64 -4.30
C GLU A 40 19.28 18.81 -3.42
N GLU A 41 20.24 19.64 -2.99
CA GLU A 41 20.01 21.05 -2.70
C GLU A 41 21.09 21.81 -3.47
N GLU A 42 20.62 22.74 -4.31
CA GLU A 42 21.31 23.91 -4.92
C GLU A 42 22.38 23.65 -6.01
N GLU A 43 22.10 24.01 -7.28
CA GLU A 43 22.38 25.35 -7.89
C GLU A 43 21.95 25.39 -9.38
N GLU A 44 21.63 26.60 -9.85
CA GLU A 44 21.03 26.98 -11.14
C GLU A 44 22.04 27.14 -12.31
N GLU A 45 21.46 27.26 -13.52
CA GLU A 45 21.95 27.90 -14.78
C GLU A 45 23.15 27.30 -15.56
N GLU A 46 22.94 26.91 -16.83
CA GLU A 46 23.19 27.77 -18.02
C GLU A 46 22.89 27.02 -19.34
N GLU A 47 22.76 27.81 -20.39
CA GLU A 47 22.14 27.72 -21.71
C GLU A 47 22.77 26.79 -22.78
N ALA A 48 21.92 26.49 -23.78
CA ALA A 48 22.20 26.39 -25.22
C ALA A 48 23.05 25.23 -25.81
N ALA A 49 22.45 24.46 -26.73
CA ALA A 49 22.57 24.72 -28.18
C ALA A 49 22.13 23.51 -29.05
N ALA A 50 21.26 23.81 -30.02
CA ALA A 50 21.25 23.37 -31.43
C ALA A 50 21.20 21.86 -31.79
N ALA A 51 20.77 21.40 -32.96
CA ALA A 51 19.84 21.81 -34.01
C ALA A 51 19.95 20.68 -35.06
N ALA A 52 18.82 20.20 -35.59
CA ALA A 52 18.61 19.56 -36.91
C ALA A 52 17.20 18.93 -36.87
N ALA A 53 16.13 19.40 -37.51
CA ALA A 53 15.89 19.90 -38.87
C ALA A 53 16.08 18.83 -39.97
N GLU A 54 14.97 18.24 -40.42
CA GLU A 54 14.44 18.18 -41.81
C GLU A 54 13.12 17.37 -41.75
N GLU A 55 11.91 17.95 -41.93
CA GLU A 55 11.22 18.48 -43.14
C GLU A 55 11.14 17.51 -44.33
N ILE A 56 9.93 16.96 -44.57
CA ILE A 56 9.22 16.80 -45.88
C ILE A 56 7.71 16.78 -45.54
N ARG A 57 6.92 17.88 -45.58
CA ARG A 57 6.13 18.49 -46.69
C ARG A 57 5.17 17.54 -47.44
N ASP A 58 3.85 17.70 -47.22
CA ASP A 58 2.84 18.36 -48.10
C ASP A 58 2.27 17.36 -49.13
N GLU A 59 1.01 17.33 -49.58
CA GLU A 59 -0.23 18.11 -49.43
C GLU A 59 -1.36 17.26 -50.08
N ASP A 60 -2.61 17.52 -49.69
CA ASP A 60 -3.82 17.60 -50.54
C ASP A 60 -4.53 16.39 -51.22
N ASN A 61 -5.76 16.16 -50.71
CA ASN A 61 -7.07 16.43 -51.35
C ASN A 61 -7.80 15.36 -52.21
N TYR A 62 -9.15 15.48 -52.18
CA TYR A 62 -10.27 14.74 -52.80
C TYR A 62 -10.69 13.43 -52.07
N ASP A 63 -11.97 13.13 -51.83
CA ASP A 63 -13.20 13.55 -52.50
C ASP A 63 -14.44 13.38 -51.60
N ARG A 64 -15.48 14.15 -51.90
CA ARG A 64 -16.85 13.99 -51.40
C ARG A 64 -17.44 12.68 -51.93
N ASN A 65 -18.20 11.96 -51.11
CA ASN A 65 -19.35 11.24 -51.65
C ASN A 65 -20.51 11.20 -50.63
N ASP A 66 -21.60 11.84 -51.01
CA ASP A 66 -22.93 11.68 -50.43
C ASP A 66 -23.43 10.25 -50.66
N GLY A 67 -24.09 9.69 -49.65
CA GLY A 67 -24.69 8.37 -49.70
C GLY A 67 -25.72 8.19 -48.59
N ASP A 68 -26.83 8.90 -48.71
CA ASP A 68 -28.07 8.63 -47.98
C ASP A 68 -28.53 7.19 -48.24
N VAL A 69 -28.47 6.36 -47.20
CA VAL A 69 -29.31 5.14 -47.10
C VAL A 69 -29.82 5.04 -45.66
N SER A 70 -30.98 5.67 -45.43
CA SER A 70 -31.95 5.20 -44.44
C SER A 70 -32.10 3.67 -44.47
N ARG A 71 -31.93 3.00 -43.33
CA ARG A 71 -32.92 2.07 -42.72
C ARG A 71 -32.33 1.17 -41.64
N SER A 72 -33.13 1.01 -40.59
CA SER A 72 -33.03 0.05 -39.47
C SER A 72 -32.27 0.54 -38.24
N GLU A 73 -32.98 1.33 -37.44
CA GLU A 73 -32.92 1.25 -35.98
C GLU A 73 -32.86 -0.24 -35.57
N ARG A 74 -31.68 -0.71 -35.19
CA ARG A 74 -31.53 -1.81 -34.25
C ARG A 74 -30.94 -1.19 -33.01
N SER A 75 -31.82 -0.85 -32.07
CA SER A 75 -31.44 -0.75 -30.68
C SER A 75 -30.92 -2.12 -30.26
N ASP A 76 -29.63 -2.36 -30.45
CA ASP A 76 -28.93 -3.45 -29.79
C ASP A 76 -28.80 -3.02 -28.33
N SER A 77 -29.91 -3.15 -27.60
CA SER A 77 -29.88 -3.14 -26.14
C SER A 77 -29.07 -4.37 -25.77
N SER A 78 -27.77 -4.16 -25.54
CA SER A 78 -26.87 -5.15 -24.98
C SER A 78 -27.46 -5.61 -23.66
N GLU A 79 -28.19 -6.73 -23.71
CA GLU A 79 -28.58 -7.48 -22.53
C GLU A 79 -27.29 -7.91 -21.84
N ARG A 80 -26.91 -7.12 -20.84
CA ARG A 80 -25.76 -7.36 -19.96
C ARG A 80 -25.84 -8.80 -19.48
N ARG A 81 -24.87 -9.65 -19.87
CA ARG A 81 -24.65 -10.90 -19.15
C ARG A 81 -24.15 -10.52 -17.77
N ASN A 82 -25.02 -10.54 -16.77
CA ASN A 82 -24.58 -10.73 -15.39
C ASN A 82 -23.70 -11.98 -15.41
N VAL A 83 -22.39 -11.81 -15.21
CA VAL A 83 -21.49 -12.94 -15.07
C VAL A 83 -21.79 -13.56 -13.72
N GLU A 84 -22.67 -14.57 -13.71
CA GLU A 84 -22.96 -15.36 -12.52
C GLU A 84 -21.69 -16.14 -12.16
N LEU A 85 -21.08 -15.77 -11.04
CA LEU A 85 -19.95 -16.49 -10.50
C LEU A 85 -20.38 -17.91 -10.12
N PRO A 86 -19.58 -18.94 -10.45
CA PRO A 86 -19.77 -20.28 -9.90
C PRO A 86 -19.87 -20.23 -8.38
N GLU A 87 -20.74 -21.06 -7.77
CA GLU A 87 -20.99 -21.03 -6.32
C GLU A 87 -19.72 -21.13 -5.47
N GLU A 88 -18.72 -21.88 -5.94
CA GLU A 88 -17.43 -22.03 -5.26
C GLU A 88 -16.65 -20.71 -5.18
N ILE A 89 -16.69 -19.92 -6.27
CA ILE A 89 -16.00 -18.61 -6.35
C ILE A 89 -16.83 -17.52 -5.66
N ALA A 90 -18.16 -17.58 -5.78
CA ALA A 90 -19.04 -16.57 -5.20
C ALA A 90 -18.94 -16.48 -3.66
N ARG A 91 -18.56 -17.57 -2.98
CA ARG A 91 -18.43 -17.61 -1.51
C ARG A 91 -17.25 -16.80 -0.98
N SER A 92 -16.17 -16.66 -1.75
CA SER A 92 -14.95 -15.97 -1.35
C SER A 92 -14.84 -14.54 -1.89
N VAL A 93 -15.82 -14.11 -2.70
CA VAL A 93 -15.79 -12.81 -3.38
C VAL A 93 -16.90 -11.90 -2.89
N MET A 94 -16.53 -10.68 -2.50
CA MET A 94 -17.49 -9.61 -2.21
C MET A 94 -17.64 -8.71 -3.43
N VAL A 95 -18.88 -8.50 -3.87
CA VAL A 95 -19.16 -7.66 -5.05
C VAL A 95 -19.63 -6.27 -4.63
N LEU A 96 -18.99 -5.24 -5.18
CA LEU A 96 -19.39 -3.84 -5.13
C LEU A 96 -19.67 -3.33 -6.55
N SER A 97 -20.35 -2.20 -6.68
CA SER A 97 -20.56 -1.57 -7.98
C SER A 97 -20.57 -0.05 -7.91
N CYS A 98 -20.20 0.60 -9.01
CA CYS A 98 -20.29 2.06 -9.18
C CYS A 98 -20.67 2.44 -10.61
N GLU A 99 -21.03 3.71 -10.80
CA GLU A 99 -21.12 4.30 -12.14
C GLU A 99 -19.71 4.42 -12.73
N SER A 100 -19.62 4.29 -14.05
CA SER A 100 -18.35 4.32 -14.77
C SER A 100 -18.50 5.08 -16.08
N SER A 101 -17.44 5.75 -16.51
CA SER A 101 -17.34 6.37 -17.83
C SER A 101 -17.06 5.36 -18.95
N ALA A 102 -16.77 4.10 -18.62
CA ALA A 102 -16.56 3.03 -19.59
C ALA A 102 -17.87 2.64 -20.31
N GLU A 103 -17.73 1.93 -21.43
CA GLU A 103 -18.87 1.35 -22.14
C GLU A 103 -19.74 0.52 -21.18
N GLY A 104 -21.04 0.82 -21.15
CA GLY A 104 -21.98 0.20 -20.24
C GLY A 104 -22.34 1.05 -19.01
N GLY A 105 -21.60 2.11 -18.67
CA GLY A 105 -21.99 3.10 -17.65
C GLY A 105 -21.89 2.63 -16.18
N ASN A 106 -21.48 1.38 -15.96
CA ASN A 106 -21.34 0.78 -14.63
C ASN A 106 -20.08 -0.08 -14.58
N CYS A 107 -19.49 -0.19 -13.39
CA CYS A 107 -18.41 -1.13 -13.10
C CYS A 107 -18.83 -2.12 -12.01
N ASP A 108 -18.57 -3.40 -12.25
CA ASP A 108 -18.60 -4.43 -11.20
C ASP A 108 -17.20 -4.60 -10.61
N VAL A 109 -17.13 -4.59 -9.28
CA VAL A 109 -15.87 -4.66 -8.53
C VAL A 109 -15.91 -5.89 -7.63
N TYR A 110 -15.04 -6.84 -7.93
CA TYR A 110 -14.94 -8.13 -7.25
C TYR A 110 -13.77 -8.08 -6.25
N LEU A 111 -14.08 -7.96 -4.96
CA LEU A 111 -13.08 -8.00 -3.90
C LEU A 111 -12.76 -9.44 -3.50
N VAL A 112 -11.52 -9.86 -3.69
CA VAL A 112 -10.99 -11.16 -3.28
C VAL A 112 -10.16 -10.98 -2.02
N GLY A 113 -10.64 -11.54 -0.91
CA GLY A 113 -9.97 -11.48 0.38
C GLY A 113 -8.94 -12.58 0.56
N THR A 114 -7.65 -12.24 0.62
CA THR A 114 -6.56 -13.20 0.78
C THR A 114 -6.05 -13.26 2.21
N ALA A 115 -5.60 -14.43 2.65
CA ALA A 115 -4.66 -14.55 3.75
C ALA A 115 -3.26 -14.71 3.16
N HIS A 116 -2.39 -13.70 3.32
CA HIS A 116 -1.16 -13.45 2.56
C HIS A 116 -0.04 -14.52 2.60
N VAL A 117 -0.35 -15.70 3.12
CA VAL A 117 0.55 -16.83 3.31
C VAL A 117 -0.15 -18.16 2.99
N SER A 118 -1.27 -18.13 2.24
CA SER A 118 -2.13 -19.29 2.03
C SER A 118 -2.11 -19.72 0.57
N LEU A 119 -1.74 -20.99 0.33
CA LEU A 119 -1.80 -21.58 -1.01
C LEU A 119 -3.24 -21.64 -1.53
N GLU A 120 -4.22 -21.74 -0.62
CA GLU A 120 -5.64 -21.67 -0.95
C GLU A 120 -5.99 -20.30 -1.52
N SER A 121 -5.55 -19.20 -0.89
CA SER A 121 -5.75 -17.85 -1.42
C SER A 121 -5.11 -17.64 -2.79
N CYS A 122 -3.95 -18.25 -3.06
CA CYS A 122 -3.35 -18.20 -4.40
C CYS A 122 -4.24 -18.85 -5.46
N ARG A 123 -4.81 -20.04 -5.17
CA ARG A 123 -5.71 -20.76 -6.08
C ARG A 123 -7.03 -20.03 -6.29
N GLU A 124 -7.59 -19.45 -5.24
CA GLU A 124 -8.80 -18.64 -5.32
C GLU A 124 -8.59 -17.42 -6.22
N VAL A 125 -7.49 -16.68 -6.01
CA VAL A 125 -7.12 -15.54 -6.85
C VAL A 125 -6.94 -15.94 -8.31
N GLU A 126 -6.22 -17.04 -8.56
CA GLU A 126 -6.04 -17.58 -9.92
C GLU A 126 -7.39 -17.90 -10.57
N ALA A 127 -8.26 -18.63 -9.86
CA ALA A 127 -9.57 -19.04 -10.37
C ALA A 127 -10.48 -17.83 -10.68
N VAL A 128 -10.53 -16.84 -9.78
CA VAL A 128 -11.35 -15.62 -9.96
C VAL A 128 -10.89 -14.84 -11.18
N ILE A 129 -9.60 -14.53 -11.28
CA ILE A 129 -9.07 -13.68 -12.36
C ILE A 129 -9.12 -14.39 -13.70
N SER A 130 -8.79 -15.69 -13.73
CA SER A 130 -8.84 -16.50 -14.96
C SER A 130 -10.27 -16.65 -15.50
N TYR A 131 -11.26 -16.77 -14.60
CA TYR A 131 -12.67 -16.85 -14.97
C TYR A 131 -13.23 -15.50 -15.43
N LEU A 132 -13.03 -14.43 -14.65
CA LEU A 132 -13.63 -13.12 -14.92
C LEU A 132 -12.91 -12.35 -16.02
N LYS A 133 -11.59 -12.49 -16.14
CA LYS A 133 -10.72 -11.70 -17.04
C LYS A 133 -11.06 -10.20 -16.99
N PRO A 134 -10.98 -9.56 -15.81
CA PRO A 134 -11.36 -8.16 -15.64
C PRO A 134 -10.50 -7.23 -16.49
N GLN A 135 -10.96 -6.00 -16.73
CA GLN A 135 -10.12 -4.98 -17.38
C GLN A 135 -8.94 -4.58 -16.50
N VAL A 136 -9.16 -4.56 -15.18
CA VAL A 136 -8.14 -4.18 -14.19
C VAL A 136 -8.07 -5.20 -13.06
N VAL A 137 -6.84 -5.56 -12.69
CA VAL A 137 -6.51 -6.20 -11.42
C VAL A 137 -5.88 -5.17 -10.49
N PHE A 138 -6.57 -4.89 -9.38
CA PHE A 138 -6.14 -3.97 -8.34
C PHE A 138 -5.47 -4.76 -7.21
N LEU A 139 -4.31 -4.32 -6.75
CA LEU A 139 -3.55 -5.02 -5.70
C LEU A 139 -3.43 -4.15 -4.45
N GLU A 140 -3.58 -4.75 -3.26
CA GLU A 140 -3.13 -4.17 -1.98
C GLU A 140 -1.58 -4.12 -1.92
N LEU A 141 -1.00 -3.35 -2.82
CA LEU A 141 0.43 -3.16 -2.93
C LEU A 141 0.69 -1.70 -3.28
N CYS A 142 1.80 -1.16 -2.77
CA CYS A 142 2.25 0.18 -3.09
C CYS A 142 3.56 0.10 -3.87
N SER A 143 3.90 1.15 -4.61
CA SER A 143 5.02 1.15 -5.57
C SER A 143 6.35 0.75 -4.95
N SER A 144 6.64 1.18 -3.73
CA SER A 144 7.87 0.81 -3.03
C SER A 144 7.96 -0.66 -2.62
N ARG A 145 6.88 -1.44 -2.80
CA ARG A 145 6.80 -2.87 -2.51
C ARG A 145 6.62 -3.72 -3.78
N VAL A 146 6.75 -3.14 -4.97
CA VAL A 146 6.58 -3.85 -6.25
C VAL A 146 7.51 -5.07 -6.38
N ALA A 147 8.68 -5.03 -5.75
CA ALA A 147 9.63 -6.14 -5.74
C ALA A 147 9.08 -7.46 -5.13
N VAL A 148 7.94 -7.42 -4.43
CA VAL A 148 7.21 -8.63 -3.98
C VAL A 148 6.68 -9.44 -5.17
N LEU A 149 6.35 -8.78 -6.29
CA LEU A 149 5.86 -9.43 -7.50
C LEU A 149 6.94 -10.27 -8.18
N THR A 150 8.22 -9.99 -7.95
CA THR A 150 9.34 -10.77 -8.50
C THR A 150 9.82 -11.87 -7.55
N PRO A 151 10.18 -13.08 -8.03
CA PRO A 151 10.74 -14.14 -7.20
C PRO A 151 12.00 -13.70 -6.47
N GLN A 152 11.90 -13.39 -5.18
CA GLN A 152 13.05 -13.10 -4.34
C GLN A 152 13.50 -14.35 -3.60
N ASN A 153 14.78 -14.70 -3.76
CA ASN A 153 15.47 -15.55 -2.81
C ASN A 153 15.80 -14.71 -1.57
N LEU A 154 14.85 -14.61 -0.63
CA LEU A 154 15.10 -13.96 0.67
C LEU A 154 16.19 -14.74 1.41
N LYS A 155 17.42 -14.23 1.36
CA LYS A 155 18.48 -14.65 2.27
C LYS A 155 18.37 -13.83 3.55
N VAL A 156 18.15 -14.50 4.67
CA VAL A 156 18.20 -13.84 5.98
C VAL A 156 19.64 -13.37 6.21
N PRO A 157 19.91 -12.07 6.34
CA PRO A 157 21.27 -11.58 6.53
C PRO A 157 21.83 -12.09 7.86
N THR A 158 23.09 -12.48 7.84
CA THR A 158 23.84 -12.93 9.01
C THR A 158 24.17 -11.75 9.94
N MET A 159 24.52 -12.04 11.20
CA MET A 159 24.94 -11.01 12.15
C MET A 159 26.15 -10.20 11.65
N ALA A 160 27.06 -10.84 10.90
CA ALA A 160 28.22 -10.19 10.32
C ALA A 160 27.83 -9.20 9.21
N GLU A 161 26.90 -9.58 8.35
CA GLU A 161 26.35 -8.71 7.29
C GLU A 161 25.57 -7.54 7.88
N MET A 162 24.81 -7.76 8.97
CA MET A 162 24.13 -6.66 9.68
C MET A 162 25.11 -5.63 10.26
N VAL A 163 26.24 -6.08 10.82
CA VAL A 163 27.29 -5.19 11.32
C VAL A 163 27.96 -4.44 10.16
N ASP A 164 28.14 -5.07 8.99
CA ASP A 164 28.69 -4.41 7.80
C ASP A 164 27.74 -3.34 7.23
N MET A 165 26.44 -3.64 7.15
CA MET A 165 25.42 -2.66 6.77
C MET A 165 25.37 -1.48 7.74
N TRP A 166 25.51 -1.73 9.05
CA TRP A 166 25.56 -0.68 10.05
C TRP A 166 26.81 0.22 9.89
N LYS A 167 27.97 -0.38 9.58
CA LYS A 167 29.20 0.37 9.27
C LYS A 167 29.07 1.23 8.01
N LYS A 168 28.22 0.82 7.06
CA LYS A 168 27.86 1.57 5.84
C LYS A 168 26.82 2.67 6.06
N LYS A 169 26.60 3.10 7.31
CA LYS A 169 25.63 4.15 7.72
C LYS A 169 24.17 3.84 7.40
N HIS A 170 23.80 2.60 7.08
CA HIS A 170 22.38 2.27 6.98
C HIS A 170 21.69 2.44 8.34
N ASN A 171 20.43 2.88 8.32
CA ASN A 171 19.64 3.09 9.52
C ASN A 171 19.52 1.78 10.32
N MET A 172 20.01 1.78 11.56
CA MET A 172 19.95 0.64 12.49
C MET A 172 18.54 0.03 12.59
N PHE A 173 17.52 0.89 12.61
CA PHE A 173 16.14 0.44 12.65
C PHE A 173 15.74 -0.28 11.36
N GLY A 174 16.17 0.22 10.21
CA GLY A 174 15.91 -0.41 8.90
C GLY A 174 16.55 -1.79 8.78
N ILE A 175 17.79 -1.93 9.26
CA ILE A 175 18.50 -3.22 9.29
C ILE A 175 17.77 -4.23 10.18
N LEU A 176 17.46 -3.85 11.43
CA LEU A 176 16.79 -4.73 12.39
C LEU A 176 15.40 -5.13 11.90
N TYR A 177 14.65 -4.19 11.32
CA TYR A 177 13.34 -4.42 10.74
C TYR A 177 13.41 -5.36 9.53
N SER A 178 14.34 -5.12 8.61
CA SER A 178 14.57 -5.97 7.43
C SER A 178 14.96 -7.40 7.83
N TRP A 179 15.86 -7.54 8.82
CA TRP A 179 16.23 -8.84 9.37
C TRP A 179 15.04 -9.56 10.02
N PHE A 180 14.23 -8.85 10.82
CA PHE A 180 13.04 -9.42 11.43
C PHE A 180 12.04 -9.90 10.38
N LEU A 181 11.76 -9.08 9.37
CA LEU A 181 10.89 -9.45 8.26
C LEU A 181 11.43 -10.66 7.48
N ALA A 182 12.72 -10.67 7.15
CA ALA A 182 13.35 -11.80 6.47
C ALA A 182 13.30 -13.08 7.34
N LYS A 183 13.51 -12.94 8.66
CA LYS A 183 13.45 -14.05 9.60
C LYS A 183 12.05 -14.64 9.70
N VAL A 184 11.02 -13.80 9.79
CA VAL A 184 9.62 -14.24 9.77
C VAL A 184 9.32 -14.91 8.43
N ALA A 185 9.63 -14.25 7.30
CA ALA A 185 9.38 -14.77 5.96
C ALA A 185 10.05 -16.13 5.70
N SER A 186 11.26 -16.36 6.21
CA SER A 186 11.97 -17.65 6.07
C SER A 186 11.32 -18.83 6.81
N ARG A 187 10.36 -18.56 7.70
CA ARG A 187 9.64 -19.57 8.49
C ARG A 187 8.25 -19.86 7.95
N LEU A 188 7.81 -19.14 6.92
CA LEU A 188 6.49 -19.29 6.31
C LEU A 188 6.56 -20.30 5.16
N GLU A 189 5.51 -21.11 5.01
CA GLU A 189 5.39 -22.06 3.90
C GLU A 189 5.20 -21.35 2.55
N VAL A 190 4.55 -20.18 2.56
CA VAL A 190 4.30 -19.34 1.38
C VAL A 190 4.91 -17.96 1.62
N PHE A 191 5.55 -17.42 0.57
CA PHE A 191 6.14 -16.09 0.63
C PHE A 191 5.05 -15.03 0.79
N PRO A 192 5.17 -14.10 1.76
CA PRO A 192 4.20 -13.01 1.92
C PRO A 192 3.96 -12.24 0.62
N GLY A 193 2.73 -12.26 0.12
CA GLY A 193 2.35 -11.61 -1.14
C GLY A 193 2.47 -12.49 -2.39
N SER A 194 2.55 -13.81 -2.23
CA SER A 194 2.45 -14.76 -3.35
C SER A 194 1.12 -14.63 -4.09
N GLU A 195 0.04 -14.29 -3.39
CA GLU A 195 -1.28 -14.06 -4.00
C GLU A 195 -1.26 -12.87 -4.97
N PHE A 196 -0.51 -11.82 -4.63
CA PHE A 196 -0.36 -10.64 -5.50
C PHE A 196 0.46 -10.97 -6.75
N ARG A 197 1.45 -11.85 -6.63
CA ARG A 197 2.19 -12.35 -7.79
C ARG A 197 1.27 -13.14 -8.71
N VAL A 198 0.53 -14.10 -8.17
CA VAL A 198 -0.43 -14.89 -8.97
C VAL A 198 -1.43 -13.97 -9.65
N ALA A 199 -1.95 -12.97 -8.94
CA ALA A 199 -2.86 -11.98 -9.51
C ALA A 199 -2.24 -11.20 -10.68
N PHE A 200 -0.99 -10.76 -10.52
CA PHE A 200 -0.22 -10.08 -11.55
C PHE A 200 0.01 -10.98 -12.76
N GLU A 201 0.48 -12.21 -12.55
CA GLU A 201 0.75 -13.19 -13.61
C GLU A 201 -0.52 -13.54 -14.38
N GLU A 202 -1.65 -13.78 -13.70
CA GLU A 202 -2.93 -14.04 -14.35
C GLU A 202 -3.42 -12.85 -15.18
N ALA A 203 -3.28 -11.62 -14.68
CA ALA A 203 -3.63 -10.41 -15.44
C ALA A 203 -2.82 -10.33 -16.74
N MET A 204 -1.51 -10.58 -16.66
CA MET A 204 -0.61 -10.50 -17.82
C MET A 204 -0.93 -11.53 -18.90
N LYS A 205 -1.46 -12.72 -18.55
CA LYS A 205 -1.78 -13.79 -19.53
C LYS A 205 -2.78 -13.35 -20.62
N TYR A 206 -3.66 -12.40 -20.32
CA TYR A 206 -4.65 -11.87 -21.27
C TYR A 206 -4.47 -10.38 -21.56
N GLY A 207 -3.39 -9.76 -21.08
CA GLY A 207 -3.13 -8.32 -21.26
C GLY A 207 -3.99 -7.40 -20.41
N GLY A 208 -4.45 -7.86 -19.24
CA GLY A 208 -5.18 -7.02 -18.27
C GLY A 208 -4.27 -5.98 -17.61
N LYS A 209 -4.84 -4.83 -17.23
CA LYS A 209 -4.10 -3.76 -16.54
C LYS A 209 -3.92 -4.10 -15.06
N VAL A 210 -2.76 -3.79 -14.48
CA VAL A 210 -2.53 -3.94 -13.04
C VAL A 210 -2.35 -2.57 -12.39
N ILE A 211 -3.06 -2.33 -11.28
CA ILE A 211 -2.98 -1.09 -10.50
C ILE A 211 -2.55 -1.40 -9.07
N LEU A 212 -1.51 -0.70 -8.61
CA LEU A 212 -1.03 -0.73 -7.23
C LEU A 212 -1.85 0.25 -6.39
N GLY A 213 -2.73 -0.28 -5.57
CA GLY A 213 -3.83 0.48 -4.97
C GLY A 213 -3.66 0.90 -3.52
N ASP A 214 -2.55 0.54 -2.88
CA ASP A 214 -2.33 0.76 -1.46
C ASP A 214 -1.44 1.99 -1.19
N ARG A 215 -1.58 2.52 0.03
CA ARG A 215 -0.83 3.69 0.49
C ARG A 215 0.67 3.35 0.60
N PRO A 216 1.58 4.29 0.28
CA PRO A 216 3.00 4.12 0.54
C PRO A 216 3.29 3.68 1.98
N VAL A 217 4.04 2.59 2.13
CA VAL A 217 4.28 1.97 3.44
C VAL A 217 5.06 2.89 4.38
N GLN A 218 5.93 3.74 3.83
CA GLN A 218 6.72 4.72 4.57
C GLN A 218 5.81 5.77 5.21
N VAL A 219 4.81 6.27 4.47
CA VAL A 219 3.81 7.21 4.97
C VAL A 219 3.01 6.55 6.09
N THR A 220 2.51 5.33 5.85
CA THR A 220 1.79 4.53 6.84
C THR A 220 2.57 4.41 8.15
N LEU A 221 3.82 3.93 8.09
CA LEU A 221 4.65 3.72 9.29
C LEU A 221 5.00 5.03 10.00
N ARG A 222 5.31 6.10 9.25
CA ARG A 222 5.58 7.42 9.84
C ARG A 222 4.34 7.97 10.55
N ARG A 223 3.15 7.81 9.97
CA ARG A 223 1.88 8.21 10.59
C ARG A 223 1.57 7.38 11.83
N THR A 224 1.74 6.06 11.77
CA THR A 224 1.61 5.17 12.94
C THR A 224 2.50 5.67 14.08
N TRP A 225 3.80 5.90 13.82
CA TRP A 225 4.73 6.38 14.82
C TRP A 225 4.42 7.80 15.29
N GLY A 226 3.96 8.67 14.39
CA GLY A 226 3.57 10.05 14.68
C GLY A 226 2.38 10.13 15.63
N LYS A 227 1.31 9.37 15.36
CA LYS A 227 0.09 9.37 16.17
C LYS A 227 0.25 8.61 17.48
N MET A 228 1.18 7.66 17.58
CA MET A 228 1.30 6.80 18.76
C MET A 228 1.78 7.56 20.01
N PRO A 229 1.08 7.45 21.15
CA PRO A 229 1.55 7.94 22.45
C PRO A 229 2.87 7.25 22.86
N LEU A 230 3.72 7.95 23.62
CA LEU A 230 5.03 7.40 24.03
C LEU A 230 4.89 6.06 24.79
N TRP A 231 3.85 5.93 25.61
CA TRP A 231 3.54 4.69 26.32
C TRP A 231 3.30 3.52 25.37
N HIS A 232 2.47 3.69 24.34
CA HIS A 232 2.20 2.65 23.34
C HIS A 232 3.44 2.31 22.52
N LYS A 233 4.34 3.28 22.25
CA LYS A 233 5.63 3.02 21.59
C LYS A 233 6.51 2.10 22.42
N ILE A 234 6.66 2.39 23.72
CA ILE A 234 7.47 1.58 24.64
C ILE A 234 6.86 0.18 24.76
N LYS A 235 5.54 0.09 24.95
CA LYS A 235 4.79 -1.18 25.02
C LYS A 235 4.96 -2.01 23.75
N LEU A 236 4.82 -1.39 22.57
CA LEU A 236 5.00 -2.06 21.29
C LEU A 236 6.44 -2.56 21.13
N LEU A 237 7.44 -1.73 21.43
CA LEU A 237 8.84 -2.12 21.34
C LEU A 237 9.16 -3.29 22.29
N TYR A 238 8.67 -3.23 23.53
CA TYR A 238 8.80 -4.34 24.48
C TYR A 238 8.14 -5.62 23.95
N SER A 239 6.91 -5.53 23.43
CA SER A 239 6.20 -6.68 22.86
C SER A 239 6.95 -7.30 21.68
N LEU A 240 7.46 -6.48 20.76
CA LEU A 240 8.22 -6.96 19.60
C LEU A 240 9.53 -7.61 20.01
N LEU A 241 10.26 -7.02 20.97
CA LEU A 241 11.51 -7.61 21.50
C LEU A 241 11.25 -8.93 22.22
N PHE A 242 10.18 -8.99 23.02
CA PHE A 242 9.77 -10.22 23.69
C PHE A 242 9.42 -11.30 22.66
N GLN A 243 8.57 -11.01 21.68
CA GLN A 243 8.19 -11.97 20.64
C GLN A 243 9.39 -12.40 19.77
N ALA A 244 10.35 -11.52 19.49
CA ALA A 244 11.55 -11.88 18.74
C ALA A 244 12.45 -12.87 19.49
N VAL A 245 12.51 -12.78 20.82
CA VAL A 245 13.25 -13.72 21.68
C VAL A 245 12.48 -15.03 21.86
N PHE A 246 11.15 -14.95 21.97
CA PHE A 246 10.24 -16.08 22.17
C PHE A 246 9.45 -16.41 20.91
N LEU A 247 10.12 -16.49 19.76
CA LEU A 247 9.46 -16.86 18.50
C LEU A 247 8.91 -18.29 18.61
N PRO A 248 7.61 -18.52 18.30
CA PRO A 248 7.03 -19.85 18.24
C PRO A 248 7.79 -20.77 17.28
N SER A 249 7.63 -22.08 17.47
CA SER A 249 8.13 -23.05 16.49
C SER A 249 7.45 -22.81 15.12
N PRO A 250 8.07 -23.20 13.99
CA PRO A 250 7.46 -23.03 12.67
C PRO A 250 6.08 -23.68 12.55
N GLU A 251 5.90 -24.84 13.18
CA GLU A 251 4.65 -25.59 13.21
C GLU A 251 3.54 -24.81 13.94
N GLU A 252 3.84 -24.24 15.11
CA GLU A 252 2.91 -23.38 15.85
C GLU A 252 2.59 -22.10 15.07
N LEU A 253 3.59 -21.49 14.42
CA LEU A 253 3.39 -20.30 13.60
C LEU A 253 2.46 -20.59 12.42
N ASN A 254 2.69 -21.68 11.69
CA ASN A 254 1.83 -22.10 10.59
C ASN A 254 0.40 -22.42 11.06
N LYS A 255 0.26 -23.06 12.23
CA LYS A 255 -1.06 -23.29 12.83
C LYS A 255 -1.78 -21.98 13.15
N MET A 256 -1.09 -21.04 13.79
CA MET A 256 -1.65 -19.73 14.11
C MET A 256 -2.08 -18.97 12.85
N LEU A 257 -1.28 -19.02 11.78
CA LEU A 257 -1.60 -18.38 10.51
C LEU A 257 -2.79 -19.04 9.83
N LYS A 258 -2.89 -20.37 9.88
CA LYS A 258 -4.05 -21.10 9.38
C LYS A 258 -5.32 -20.77 10.16
N ASP A 259 -5.21 -20.61 11.48
CA ASP A 259 -6.33 -20.16 12.31
C ASP A 259 -6.74 -18.71 11.95
N MET A 260 -5.84 -17.88 11.39
CA MET A 260 -6.16 -16.54 10.89
C MET A 260 -6.85 -16.54 9.51
N ASP A 261 -6.91 -17.66 8.78
CA ASP A 261 -7.70 -17.77 7.55
C ASP A 261 -9.21 -17.73 7.85
N ASP A 262 -9.59 -18.11 9.08
CA ASP A 262 -10.95 -18.04 9.59
C ASP A 262 -11.36 -16.59 9.91
N VAL A 263 -12.49 -16.17 9.35
CA VAL A 263 -12.97 -14.77 9.42
C VAL A 263 -13.30 -14.36 10.86
N ASP A 264 -13.84 -15.27 11.67
CA ASP A 264 -14.20 -14.98 13.06
C ASP A 264 -12.94 -14.83 13.91
N MET A 265 -11.96 -15.73 13.75
CA MET A 265 -10.66 -15.63 14.41
C MET A 265 -9.88 -14.37 14.02
N LEU A 266 -9.82 -14.04 12.72
CA LEU A 266 -9.20 -12.82 12.25
C LEU A 266 -9.87 -11.58 12.87
N THR A 267 -11.21 -11.58 12.93
CA THR A 267 -11.98 -10.50 13.54
C THR A 267 -11.65 -10.35 15.03
N LEU A 268 -11.51 -11.45 15.77
CA LEU A 268 -11.15 -11.43 17.19
C LEU A 268 -9.74 -10.86 17.40
N VAL A 269 -8.76 -11.25 16.58
CA VAL A 269 -7.38 -10.71 16.66
C VAL A 269 -7.38 -9.21 16.38
N ILE A 270 -8.09 -8.77 15.34
CA ILE A 270 -8.23 -7.35 14.99
C ILE A 270 -8.88 -6.57 16.14
N GLN A 271 -9.93 -7.12 16.76
CA GLN A 271 -10.59 -6.49 17.90
C GLN A 271 -9.66 -6.36 19.11
N GLU A 272 -8.87 -7.39 19.40
CA GLU A 272 -7.94 -7.35 20.53
C GLU A 272 -6.79 -6.38 20.28
N MET A 273 -6.24 -6.37 19.06
CA MET A 273 -5.25 -5.37 18.64
C MET A 273 -5.81 -3.94 18.70
N SER A 274 -7.08 -3.75 18.35
CA SER A 274 -7.75 -2.45 18.44
C SER A 274 -7.86 -1.94 19.88
N LYS A 275 -8.11 -2.82 20.85
CA LYS A 275 -8.10 -2.47 22.28
C LYS A 275 -6.69 -2.15 22.79
N GLU A 276 -5.74 -3.01 22.45
CA GLU A 276 -4.38 -2.96 23.00
C GLU A 276 -3.52 -1.85 22.36
N PHE A 277 -3.73 -1.58 21.08
CA PHE A 277 -3.00 -0.64 20.25
C PHE A 277 -3.94 0.11 19.27
N PRO A 278 -4.87 0.96 19.76
CA PRO A 278 -5.88 1.61 18.91
C PRO A 278 -5.27 2.46 17.80
N THR A 279 -4.13 3.12 18.06
CA THR A 279 -3.42 3.91 17.04
C THR A 279 -2.83 3.05 15.92
N LEU A 280 -2.43 1.81 16.24
CA LEU A 280 -1.93 0.86 15.26
C LEU A 280 -3.07 0.43 14.33
N MET A 281 -4.23 0.09 14.91
CA MET A 281 -5.43 -0.28 14.15
C MET A 281 -5.90 0.86 13.24
N GLU A 282 -5.98 2.08 13.78
CA GLU A 282 -6.37 3.26 13.01
C GLU A 282 -5.48 3.46 11.78
N THR A 283 -4.16 3.41 11.96
CA THR A 283 -3.21 3.78 10.89
C THR A 283 -2.88 2.63 9.94
N LEU A 284 -2.78 1.39 10.41
CA LEU A 284 -2.46 0.22 9.59
C LEU A 284 -3.68 -0.41 8.91
N VAL A 285 -4.88 -0.15 9.41
CA VAL A 285 -6.10 -0.73 8.85
C VAL A 285 -7.05 0.36 8.39
N HIS A 286 -7.65 1.14 9.29
CA HIS A 286 -8.74 2.05 8.91
C HIS A 286 -8.35 3.17 7.93
N GLU A 287 -7.16 3.75 8.08
CA GLU A 287 -6.66 4.73 7.10
C GLU A 287 -6.32 4.09 5.76
N ARG A 288 -5.84 2.84 5.76
CA ARG A 288 -5.55 2.09 4.53
C ARG A 288 -6.84 1.69 3.83
N ASP A 289 -7.87 1.28 4.57
CA ASP A 289 -9.20 1.00 4.04
C ASP A 289 -9.78 2.21 3.30
N GLN A 290 -9.65 3.41 3.90
CA GLN A 290 -10.10 4.66 3.28
C GLN A 290 -9.33 4.96 1.99
N PHE A 291 -8.00 4.87 2.04
CA PHE A 291 -7.13 5.11 0.89
C PHE A 291 -7.43 4.13 -0.25
N MET A 292 -7.47 2.83 0.06
CA MET A 292 -7.74 1.78 -0.93
C MET A 292 -9.16 1.88 -1.49
N SER A 293 -10.17 2.13 -0.66
CA SER A 293 -11.55 2.28 -1.12
C SER A 293 -11.70 3.46 -2.08
N SER A 294 -11.09 4.60 -1.77
CA SER A 294 -11.10 5.78 -2.64
C SER A 294 -10.33 5.54 -3.95
N THR A 295 -9.15 4.91 -3.89
CA THR A 295 -8.35 4.59 -5.09
C THR A 295 -9.06 3.56 -5.98
N LEU A 296 -9.69 2.55 -5.37
CA LEU A 296 -10.45 1.53 -6.06
C LEU A 296 -11.71 2.10 -6.69
N LEU A 297 -12.43 3.01 -6.01
CA LEU A 297 -13.60 3.68 -6.56
C LEU A 297 -13.23 4.53 -7.79
N ARG A 298 -12.12 5.28 -7.71
CA ARG A 298 -11.61 6.06 -8.85
C ARG A 298 -11.23 5.15 -10.01
N THR A 299 -10.52 4.06 -9.74
CA THR A 299 -10.20 3.03 -10.74
C THR A 299 -11.48 2.48 -11.39
N ALA A 300 -12.45 2.07 -10.59
CA ALA A 300 -13.70 1.49 -11.07
C ALA A 300 -14.54 2.50 -11.87
N SER A 301 -14.44 3.80 -11.59
CA SER A 301 -15.16 4.83 -12.35
C SER A 301 -14.70 5.00 -13.79
N GLU A 302 -13.55 4.42 -14.16
CA GLU A 302 -12.97 4.51 -15.51
C GLU A 302 -13.04 3.19 -16.29
N HIS A 303 -13.48 2.09 -15.65
CA HIS A 303 -13.43 0.73 -16.19
C HIS A 303 -14.80 0.03 -16.03
N SER A 304 -15.03 -1.08 -16.74
CA SER A 304 -16.29 -1.84 -16.64
C SER A 304 -16.20 -3.05 -15.70
N SER A 305 -14.99 -3.55 -15.43
CA SER A 305 -14.77 -4.70 -14.55
C SER A 305 -13.42 -4.62 -13.86
N VAL A 306 -13.43 -4.74 -12.52
CA VAL A 306 -12.23 -4.72 -11.68
C VAL A 306 -12.25 -5.91 -10.72
N VAL A 307 -11.13 -6.64 -10.62
CA VAL A 307 -10.89 -7.57 -9.50
C VAL A 307 -9.88 -6.93 -8.56
N ALA A 308 -10.21 -6.77 -7.28
CA ALA A 308 -9.30 -6.26 -6.28
C ALA A 308 -8.84 -7.38 -5.34
N VAL A 309 -7.53 -7.64 -5.32
CA VAL A 309 -6.90 -8.64 -4.44
C VAL A 309 -6.34 -7.93 -3.22
N VAL A 310 -7.00 -8.14 -2.09
CA VAL A 310 -6.74 -7.44 -0.82
C VAL A 310 -6.74 -8.43 0.34
N GLY A 311 -6.08 -8.11 1.45
CA GLY A 311 -6.13 -8.88 2.68
C GLY A 311 -7.54 -8.98 3.23
N LYS A 312 -7.93 -10.16 3.75
CA LYS A 312 -9.27 -10.40 4.34
C LYS A 312 -9.68 -9.34 5.38
N GLY A 313 -8.72 -8.83 6.15
CA GLY A 313 -8.95 -7.80 7.17
C GLY A 313 -9.44 -6.45 6.63
N HIS A 314 -9.22 -6.18 5.33
CA HIS A 314 -9.59 -4.91 4.68
C HIS A 314 -10.96 -4.94 4.00
N LEU A 315 -11.54 -6.12 3.75
CA LEU A 315 -12.80 -6.25 3.00
C LEU A 315 -13.94 -5.42 3.58
N GLN A 316 -14.19 -5.55 4.89
CA GLN A 316 -15.27 -4.82 5.56
C GLN A 316 -14.99 -3.31 5.63
N GLY A 317 -13.72 -2.93 5.78
CA GLY A 317 -13.30 -1.53 5.74
C GLY A 317 -13.53 -0.90 4.38
N ILE A 318 -13.08 -1.55 3.31
CA ILE A 318 -13.29 -1.08 1.93
C ILE A 318 -14.78 -0.93 1.64
N LYS A 319 -15.60 -1.93 1.98
CA LYS A 319 -17.06 -1.87 1.85
C LYS A 319 -17.66 -0.71 2.63
N LYS A 320 -17.22 -0.51 3.88
CA LYS A 320 -17.71 0.59 4.74
C LYS A 320 -17.44 1.96 4.13
N TYR A 321 -16.25 2.16 3.56
CA TYR A 321 -15.84 3.45 2.97
C TYR A 321 -16.21 3.59 1.48
N TRP A 322 -16.81 2.56 0.86
CA TRP A 322 -17.19 2.60 -0.55
C TRP A 322 -18.14 3.76 -0.84
N LYS A 323 -17.84 4.55 -1.88
CA LYS A 323 -18.58 5.77 -2.27
C LYS A 323 -18.65 6.87 -1.20
N GLN A 324 -17.80 6.80 -0.17
CA GLN A 324 -17.68 7.89 0.80
C GLN A 324 -16.63 8.92 0.34
N PRO A 325 -16.82 10.22 0.62
CA PRO A 325 -15.78 11.20 0.39
C PRO A 325 -14.60 10.94 1.31
N VAL A 326 -13.42 10.73 0.73
CA VAL A 326 -12.16 10.53 1.45
C VAL A 326 -11.17 11.61 1.01
N LEU A 327 -10.64 12.37 1.97
CA LEU A 327 -9.57 13.33 1.72
C LEU A 327 -8.24 12.59 1.71
N ILE A 328 -7.77 12.21 0.52
CA ILE A 328 -6.51 11.46 0.35
C ILE A 328 -5.33 12.23 0.95
N ASP A 329 -5.29 13.56 0.82
CA ASP A 329 -4.22 14.41 1.34
C ASP A 329 -4.06 14.27 2.88
N ASP A 330 -5.18 14.14 3.59
CA ASP A 330 -5.17 13.92 5.04
C ASP A 330 -4.60 12.55 5.42
N LEU A 331 -4.65 11.57 4.51
CA LEU A 331 -4.08 10.24 4.68
C LEU A 331 -2.60 10.17 4.28
N MET A 332 -2.14 11.14 3.47
CA MET A 332 -0.78 11.23 2.93
C MET A 332 0.16 12.13 3.75
N THR A 333 -0.37 13.15 4.41
CA THR A 333 0.42 14.03 5.29
C THR A 333 0.84 13.31 6.58
N VAL A 334 1.95 13.68 7.24
CA VAL A 334 2.24 13.15 8.59
C VAL A 334 1.76 14.18 9.60
N PRO A 335 0.92 13.82 10.59
CA PRO A 335 0.44 14.78 11.58
C PRO A 335 1.62 15.43 12.31
N SER A 336 1.79 16.75 12.16
CA SER A 336 2.82 17.46 12.90
C SER A 336 2.42 17.54 14.37
N LYS A 337 3.29 17.06 15.27
CA LYS A 337 3.09 17.31 16.69
C LYS A 337 3.42 18.77 16.94
N LYS A 338 2.40 19.62 17.11
CA LYS A 338 2.61 20.93 17.75
C LYS A 338 3.22 20.66 19.13
N PRO A 339 4.40 21.20 19.47
CA PRO A 339 4.99 20.96 20.78
C PRO A 339 4.10 21.61 21.83
N THR A 340 3.32 20.79 22.55
CA THR A 340 2.43 21.26 23.63
C THR A 340 3.17 21.56 24.92
N VAL A 341 4.44 21.17 25.03
CA VAL A 341 5.31 21.49 26.16
C VAL A 341 6.54 22.21 25.63
N SER A 342 6.66 23.49 25.97
CA SER A 342 7.87 24.29 25.73
C SER A 342 9.09 23.55 26.29
N THR A 343 10.12 23.38 25.47
CA THR A 343 11.41 22.75 25.81
C THR A 343 11.99 23.29 27.13
N GLY A 344 11.72 24.56 27.45
CA GLY A 344 12.11 25.17 28.73
C GLY A 344 11.48 24.50 29.95
N LYS A 345 10.22 24.06 29.89
CA LYS A 345 9.55 23.37 31.02
C LYS A 345 10.12 21.98 31.27
N ILE A 346 10.60 21.30 30.21
CA ILE A 346 11.25 19.98 30.31
C ILE A 346 12.65 20.12 30.92
N LEU A 347 13.41 21.13 30.49
CA LEU A 347 14.74 21.41 31.08
C LEU A 347 14.64 21.79 32.56
N VAL A 348 13.62 22.57 32.93
CA VAL A 348 13.36 22.92 34.33
C VAL A 348 12.99 21.69 35.17
N SER A 349 12.13 20.81 34.67
CA SER A 349 11.77 19.59 35.42
C SER A 349 12.94 18.63 35.56
N LEU A 350 13.78 18.48 34.53
CA LEU A 350 15.01 17.67 34.60
C LEU A 350 16.02 18.26 35.59
N GLY A 351 16.17 19.60 35.61
CA GLY A 351 17.04 20.29 36.56
C GLY A 351 16.59 20.11 38.02
N ILE A 352 15.28 20.19 38.28
CA ILE A 352 14.71 19.95 39.62
C ILE A 352 14.93 18.50 40.06
N ALA A 353 14.72 17.53 39.16
CA ALA A 353 14.97 16.13 39.47
C ALA A 353 16.46 15.85 39.78
N ALA A 354 17.38 16.39 38.97
CA ALA A 354 18.82 16.26 39.19
C ALA A 354 19.26 16.90 40.53
N ALA A 355 18.72 18.08 40.86
CA ALA A 355 18.99 18.73 42.15
C ALA A 355 18.46 17.90 43.33
N GLY A 356 17.27 17.32 43.21
CA GLY A 356 16.71 16.42 44.23
C GLY A 356 17.58 15.19 44.48
N VAL A 357 18.09 14.55 43.42
CA VAL A 357 19.01 13.40 43.51
C VAL A 357 20.34 13.80 44.17
N ALA A 358 20.88 14.97 43.82
CA ALA A 358 22.12 15.47 44.41
C ALA A 358 21.97 15.75 45.92
N ILE A 359 20.85 16.37 46.33
CA ILE A 359 20.54 16.64 47.74
C ILE A 359 20.37 15.33 48.52
N ALA A 360 19.58 14.39 48.00
CA ALA A 360 19.38 13.09 48.63
C ALA A 360 20.69 12.30 48.77
N SER A 361 21.54 12.32 47.74
CA SER A 361 22.87 11.69 47.77
C SER A 361 23.80 12.37 48.78
N GLY A 362 23.77 13.70 48.87
CA GLY A 362 24.54 14.45 49.86
C GLY A 362 24.13 14.14 51.31
N ILE A 363 22.82 14.05 51.58
CA ILE A 363 22.29 13.66 52.90
C ILE A 363 22.68 12.22 53.24
N TYR A 364 22.56 11.28 52.27
CA TYR A 364 22.95 9.89 52.47
C TYR A 364 24.44 9.72 52.79
N LEU A 365 25.31 10.47 52.08
CA LEU A 365 26.75 10.43 52.33
C LEU A 365 27.15 11.11 53.65
N ALA A 366 26.45 12.17 54.05
CA ALA A 366 26.68 12.85 55.32
C ALA A 366 26.22 12.02 56.54
N GLY A 367 25.13 11.25 56.41
CA GLY A 367 24.63 10.38 57.49
C GLY A 367 25.41 9.07 57.67
N LYS A 368 26.41 8.81 56.82
CA LYS A 368 27.28 7.62 56.87
C LYS A 368 28.68 7.92 57.43
N LYS A 369 28.96 9.18 57.77
CA LYS A 369 30.09 9.64 58.59
C LYS A 369 29.63 9.78 60.03
#